data_AF-A0A6P5RBA4-F1
#
_entry.id   AF-A0A6P5RBA4-F1
#
_cell.length_a   1.000
_cell.length_b   1.000
_cell.length_c   1.000
_cell.angle_alpha   90.00
_cell.angle_beta   90.00
_cell.angle_gamma   90.00
#
_symmetry.space_group_name_H-M   'P 1'
#
loop_
_entity.id
_entity.type
_entity.pdbx_description
1 polymer ?
#
loop_
_entity_poly.entity_id
_entity_poly.type
_entity_poly.pdbx_seq_one_letter_code
_entity_poly.pdbx_strand_id
1 'polypeptide(L)'
;MAGTCKLFQEMLNDPEVWTTVSVDKYQWHEDWYGFDEGKIVEFLQKCKEHNNPEIIYREAIQDFFVKNDDEAPKNPRVAAMAGHKEASYLVGLLGLLNPNEGKEDAMEFLCHLSKTKKLNRQACRDSIIN
;
A
#
# COMPACT_ATOMS: atom_id res chain seq x y z
N MET A 1 -20.96 -21.37 8.89
CA MET A 1 -21.23 -21.15 10.34
C MET A 1 -20.55 -19.90 10.93
N ALA A 2 -19.65 -19.20 10.22
CA ALA A 2 -19.12 -17.91 10.70
C ALA A 2 -20.12 -16.75 10.61
N GLY A 3 -20.99 -16.71 9.59
CA GLY A 3 -21.92 -15.59 9.36
C GLY A 3 -23.01 -15.35 10.42
N THR A 4 -23.23 -16.31 11.33
CA THR A 4 -24.18 -16.21 12.45
C THR A 4 -23.49 -15.99 13.79
N CYS A 5 -22.15 -15.87 13.80
CA CYS A 5 -21.39 -15.59 15.01
C CYS A 5 -21.50 -14.10 15.35
N LYS A 6 -22.01 -13.77 16.55
CA LYS A 6 -22.16 -12.39 17.00
C LYS A 6 -20.85 -11.61 16.96
N LEU A 7 -19.77 -12.20 17.46
CA LEU A 7 -18.43 -11.59 17.43
C LEU A 7 -17.97 -11.31 16.00
N PHE A 8 -18.23 -12.23 15.07
CA PHE A 8 -17.89 -12.02 13.66
C PHE A 8 -18.70 -10.88 13.05
N GLN A 9 -20.00 -10.79 13.37
CA GLN A 9 -20.83 -9.67 12.91
C GLN A 9 -20.39 -8.33 13.52
N GLU A 10 -19.98 -8.31 14.78
CA GLU A 10 -19.40 -7.12 15.43
C GLU A 10 -18.12 -6.69 14.73
N MET A 11 -17.20 -7.62 14.45
CA MET A 11 -15.97 -7.34 13.68
C MET A 11 -16.25 -6.80 12.27
N LEU A 12 -17.28 -7.31 11.58
CA LEU A 12 -17.66 -6.82 10.24
C LEU A 12 -18.17 -5.37 10.24
N ASN A 13 -18.58 -4.86 11.40
CA ASN A 13 -19.01 -3.47 11.59
C ASN A 13 -17.88 -2.56 12.09
N ASP A 14 -16.71 -3.11 12.42
CA ASP A 14 -15.54 -2.35 12.84
C ASP A 14 -14.76 -1.85 11.60
N PRO A 15 -14.65 -0.52 11.39
CA PRO A 15 -13.86 0.06 10.30
C PRO A 15 -12.41 -0.41 10.28
N GLU A 16 -11.79 -0.62 11.44
CA GLU A 16 -10.37 -0.99 11.55
C GLU A 16 -10.09 -2.37 10.93
N VAL A 17 -11.05 -3.28 11.00
CA VAL A 17 -10.96 -4.60 10.36
C VAL A 17 -10.81 -4.45 8.85
N TRP A 18 -11.56 -3.57 8.22
CA TRP A 18 -11.51 -3.35 6.77
C TRP A 18 -10.21 -2.66 6.33
N THR A 19 -9.69 -1.76 7.17
CA THR A 19 -8.40 -1.09 6.91
C THR A 19 -7.21 -2.04 7.07
N THR A 20 -7.31 -3.07 7.92
CA THR A 20 -6.17 -3.93 8.30
C THR A 20 -6.19 -5.35 7.74
N VAL A 21 -7.36 -5.84 7.29
CA VAL A 21 -7.48 -7.19 6.73
C VAL A 21 -6.56 -7.36 5.52
N SER A 22 -5.82 -8.48 5.49
CA SER A 22 -4.94 -8.80 4.35
C SER A 22 -5.76 -9.13 3.12
N VAL A 23 -5.33 -8.58 1.99
CA VAL A 23 -5.90 -8.84 0.66
C VAL A 23 -4.93 -9.57 -0.28
N ASP A 24 -3.83 -10.12 0.25
CA ASP A 24 -2.72 -10.71 -0.53
C ASP A 24 -3.13 -11.91 -1.39
N LYS A 25 -4.14 -12.64 -0.93
CA LYS A 25 -4.67 -13.83 -1.64
C LYS A 25 -5.58 -13.49 -2.82
N TYR A 26 -5.95 -12.23 -2.98
CA TYR A 26 -6.90 -11.74 -3.97
C TYR A 26 -6.15 -11.11 -5.15
N GLN A 27 -6.74 -11.19 -6.34
CA GLN A 27 -6.27 -10.54 -7.57
C GLN A 27 -5.98 -9.05 -7.35
N TRP A 28 -5.10 -8.53 -8.19
CA TRP A 28 -4.62 -7.16 -8.10
C TRP A 28 -5.69 -6.13 -8.45
N HIS A 29 -6.57 -6.47 -9.40
CA HIS A 29 -7.63 -5.60 -9.89
C HIS A 29 -8.99 -6.31 -9.83
N GLU A 30 -10.03 -5.57 -9.44
CA GLU A 30 -11.39 -6.12 -9.29
C GLU A 30 -11.97 -6.63 -10.62
N ASP A 31 -11.70 -5.93 -11.72
CA ASP A 31 -12.11 -6.36 -13.08
C ASP A 31 -11.52 -7.70 -13.55
N TRP A 32 -10.57 -8.28 -12.82
CA TRP A 32 -9.99 -9.59 -13.18
C TRP A 32 -10.81 -10.77 -12.63
N TYR A 33 -11.82 -10.48 -11.81
CA TYR A 33 -12.75 -11.48 -11.31
C TYR A 33 -13.86 -11.78 -12.30
N GLY A 34 -14.27 -13.04 -12.36
CA GLY A 34 -15.41 -13.49 -13.13
C GLY A 34 -16.75 -13.10 -12.50
N PHE A 35 -17.84 -13.25 -13.25
CA PHE A 35 -19.20 -12.94 -12.80
C PHE A 35 -19.60 -13.68 -11.50
N ASP A 36 -19.13 -14.91 -11.31
CA ASP A 36 -19.46 -15.74 -10.13
C ASP A 36 -18.72 -15.31 -8.85
N GLU A 37 -17.82 -14.34 -8.93
CA GLU A 37 -16.93 -13.90 -7.84
C GLU A 37 -17.39 -12.58 -7.20
N GLY A 38 -18.66 -12.19 -7.37
CA GLY A 38 -19.20 -10.92 -6.88
C GLY A 38 -18.96 -10.63 -5.39
N LYS A 39 -18.96 -11.65 -4.52
CA LYS A 39 -18.65 -11.47 -3.08
C LYS A 39 -17.19 -11.07 -2.81
N ILE A 40 -16.28 -11.46 -3.69
CA ILE A 40 -14.88 -11.05 -3.59
C ILE A 40 -14.75 -9.59 -3.99
N VAL A 41 -15.43 -9.19 -5.07
CA VAL A 41 -15.49 -7.78 -5.50
C VAL A 41 -16.10 -6.90 -4.40
N GLU A 42 -17.24 -7.30 -3.83
CA GLU A 42 -17.86 -6.58 -2.69
C GLU A 42 -16.91 -6.45 -1.48
N PHE A 43 -16.15 -7.51 -1.19
CA PHE A 43 -15.15 -7.50 -0.12
C PHE A 43 -14.02 -6.49 -0.39
N LEU A 44 -13.46 -6.50 -1.61
CA LEU A 44 -12.36 -5.60 -2.00
C LEU A 44 -12.83 -4.14 -2.06
N GLN A 45 -14.02 -3.90 -2.60
CA GLN A 45 -14.63 -2.58 -2.63
C GLN A 45 -14.86 -2.02 -1.22
N LYS A 46 -15.29 -2.86 -0.27
CA LYS A 46 -15.41 -2.45 1.14
C LYS A 46 -14.05 -2.14 1.77
N CYS A 47 -13.00 -2.90 1.46
CA CYS A 47 -11.64 -2.60 1.90
C CYS A 47 -11.15 -1.25 1.34
N LYS A 48 -11.46 -0.97 0.06
CA LYS A 48 -11.15 0.30 -0.61
C LYS A 48 -11.81 1.49 0.08
N GLU A 49 -13.11 1.40 0.36
CA GLU A 49 -13.88 2.44 1.07
C GLU A 49 -13.32 2.77 2.45
N HIS A 50 -12.64 1.82 3.09
CA HIS A 50 -12.00 1.97 4.39
C HIS A 50 -10.50 2.22 4.31
N ASN A 51 -10.00 2.65 3.14
CA ASN A 51 -8.62 3.02 2.90
C ASN A 51 -7.61 1.91 3.26
N ASN A 52 -7.93 0.66 2.92
CA ASN A 52 -6.98 -0.44 3.08
C ASN A 52 -5.67 -0.12 2.31
N PRO A 53 -4.50 -0.08 2.99
CA PRO A 53 -3.28 0.41 2.38
C PRO A 53 -2.82 -0.40 1.18
N GLU A 54 -3.04 -1.72 1.18
CA GLU A 54 -2.66 -2.61 0.08
C GLU A 54 -3.53 -2.35 -1.15
N ILE A 55 -4.83 -2.10 -0.98
CA ILE A 55 -5.71 -1.71 -2.09
C ILE A 55 -5.26 -0.38 -2.71
N ILE A 56 -5.01 0.63 -1.88
CA ILE A 56 -4.52 1.94 -2.34
C ILE A 56 -3.20 1.78 -3.09
N TYR A 57 -2.28 0.98 -2.57
CA TYR A 57 -1.01 0.68 -3.22
C TYR A 57 -1.22 0.02 -4.58
N ARG A 58 -2.09 -0.99 -4.68
CA ARG A 58 -2.38 -1.68 -5.94
C ARG A 58 -2.93 -0.75 -7.01
N GLU A 59 -3.87 0.12 -6.66
CA GLU A 59 -4.42 1.14 -7.56
C GLU A 59 -3.35 2.14 -7.99
N ALA A 60 -2.54 2.60 -7.05
CA ALA A 60 -1.44 3.51 -7.32
C ALA A 60 -0.43 2.94 -8.33
N ILE A 61 -0.10 1.65 -8.19
CA ILE A 61 0.77 0.94 -9.14
C ILE A 61 0.11 0.85 -10.53
N GLN A 62 -1.18 0.53 -10.58
CA GLN A 62 -1.92 0.46 -11.84
C GLN A 62 -1.94 1.82 -12.55
N ASP A 63 -2.26 2.89 -11.84
CA ASP A 63 -2.35 4.23 -12.42
C ASP A 63 -0.97 4.74 -12.86
N PHE A 64 0.06 4.56 -12.03
CA PHE A 64 1.40 5.04 -12.32
C PHE A 64 2.09 4.22 -13.43
N PHE A 65 2.11 2.88 -13.33
CA PHE A 65 2.89 2.05 -14.25
C PHE A 65 2.12 1.58 -15.49
N VAL A 66 0.79 1.42 -15.41
CA VAL A 66 0.01 0.89 -16.54
C VAL A 66 -0.64 2.00 -17.34
N LYS A 67 -1.15 3.05 -16.67
CA LYS A 67 -1.84 4.16 -17.33
C LYS A 67 -0.91 5.33 -17.70
N ASN A 68 0.33 5.37 -17.18
CA ASN A 68 1.27 6.48 -17.34
C ASN A 68 0.64 7.83 -16.95
N ASP A 69 -0.13 7.85 -15.86
CA ASP A 69 -0.72 9.08 -15.34
C ASP A 69 0.31 9.83 -14.47
N ASP A 70 0.80 10.97 -14.96
CA ASP A 70 1.82 11.78 -14.30
C ASP A 70 1.34 12.41 -12.97
N GLU A 71 0.03 12.41 -12.68
CA GLU A 71 -0.55 12.83 -11.39
C GLU A 71 -0.70 11.67 -10.39
N ALA A 72 -0.51 10.42 -10.83
CA ALA A 72 -0.54 9.22 -9.99
C ALA A 72 0.56 9.11 -8.89
N PRO A 73 1.70 9.86 -8.89
CA PRO A 73 2.68 9.79 -7.80
C PRO A 73 2.12 10.17 -6.42
N LYS A 74 0.95 10.82 -6.36
CA LYS A 74 0.27 11.15 -5.10
C LYS A 74 -0.31 9.92 -4.39
N ASN A 75 -0.64 8.86 -5.12
CA ASN A 75 -1.33 7.68 -4.57
C ASN A 75 -0.40 6.73 -3.76
N PRO A 76 0.85 6.41 -4.20
CA PRO A 76 1.75 5.60 -3.39
C PRO A 76 2.12 6.24 -2.05
N ARG A 77 2.15 7.59 -1.99
CA ARG A 77 2.44 8.33 -0.75
C ARG A 77 1.37 8.11 0.32
N VAL A 78 0.10 8.02 -0.07
CA VAL A 78 -1.00 7.74 0.87
C VAL A 78 -0.85 6.35 1.49
N ALA A 79 -0.60 5.32 0.67
CA ALA A 79 -0.34 3.97 1.17
C ALA A 79 0.92 3.91 2.07
N ALA A 80 1.98 4.63 1.69
CA ALA A 80 3.20 4.74 2.49
C ALA A 80 2.94 5.39 3.86
N MET A 81 2.18 6.48 3.92
CA MET A 81 1.78 7.15 5.17
C MET A 81 0.92 6.24 6.06
N ALA A 82 0.16 5.32 5.46
CA ALA A 82 -0.59 4.30 6.18
C ALA A 82 0.27 3.08 6.63
N GLY A 83 1.60 3.14 6.43
CA GLY A 83 2.54 2.12 6.90
C GLY A 83 2.82 0.98 5.92
N HIS A 84 2.32 1.06 4.68
CA HIS A 84 2.58 0.06 3.65
C HIS A 84 4.07 0.04 3.26
N LYS A 85 4.71 -1.12 3.32
CA LYS A 85 6.17 -1.22 3.21
C LYS A 85 6.68 -0.99 1.79
N GLU A 86 6.06 -1.64 0.82
CA GLU A 86 6.42 -1.56 -0.60
C GLU A 86 6.14 -0.16 -1.14
N ALA A 87 4.99 0.44 -0.78
CA ALA A 87 4.69 1.84 -1.07
C ALA A 87 5.73 2.80 -0.46
N SER A 88 6.10 2.61 0.82
CA SER A 88 7.16 3.39 1.46
C SER A 88 8.49 3.28 0.73
N TYR A 89 8.82 2.09 0.22
CA TYR A 89 10.04 1.87 -0.54
C TYR A 89 10.00 2.60 -1.88
N LEU A 90 8.89 2.49 -2.61
CA LEU A 90 8.68 3.15 -3.89
C LEU A 90 8.75 4.68 -3.77
N VAL A 91 8.03 5.26 -2.80
CA VAL A 91 8.04 6.70 -2.53
C VAL A 91 9.44 7.18 -2.16
N GLY A 92 10.13 6.41 -1.30
CA GLY A 92 11.52 6.68 -0.93
C GLY A 92 12.47 6.68 -2.12
N LEU A 93 12.35 5.70 -3.03
CA LEU A 93 13.17 5.65 -4.25
C LEU A 93 12.87 6.81 -5.20
N LEU A 94 11.59 7.09 -5.47
CA LEU A 94 11.18 8.17 -6.37
C LEU A 94 11.68 9.53 -5.87
N GLY A 95 11.61 9.80 -4.56
CA GLY A 95 12.12 11.03 -3.98
C GLY A 95 13.65 11.17 -4.00
N LEU A 96 14.40 10.05 -4.03
CA LEU A 96 15.84 10.09 -4.27
C LEU A 96 16.20 10.41 -5.72
N LEU A 97 15.39 9.94 -6.68
CA LEU A 97 15.58 10.20 -8.11
C LEU A 97 15.20 11.63 -8.50
N ASN A 98 14.29 12.28 -7.76
CA ASN A 98 13.87 13.66 -7.96
C ASN A 98 14.10 14.54 -6.71
N PRO A 99 15.37 14.92 -6.41
CA PRO A 99 15.74 15.55 -5.14
C PRO A 99 15.07 16.91 -4.88
N ASN A 100 14.63 17.60 -5.94
CA ASN A 100 14.09 18.95 -5.87
C ASN A 100 12.70 19.01 -5.19
N GLU A 101 12.03 17.87 -4.97
CA GLU A 101 10.64 17.82 -4.49
C GLU A 101 10.45 17.13 -3.12
N GLY A 102 11.48 16.61 -2.46
CA GLY A 102 11.27 15.95 -1.16
C GLY A 102 12.33 14.97 -0.67
N LYS A 103 13.62 15.27 -0.88
CA LYS A 103 14.73 14.38 -0.48
C LYS A 103 14.72 14.00 1.02
N GLU A 104 14.29 14.92 1.90
CA GLU A 104 14.21 14.68 3.35
C GLU A 104 13.08 13.70 3.70
N ASP A 105 11.88 13.89 3.13
CA ASP A 105 10.74 12.98 3.26
C ASP A 105 11.06 11.58 2.70
N ALA A 106 11.77 11.52 1.58
CA ALA A 106 12.18 10.26 0.95
C ALA A 106 13.07 9.41 1.87
N MET A 107 14.03 10.06 2.53
CA MET A 107 14.92 9.39 3.49
C MET A 107 14.17 8.95 4.75
N GLU A 108 13.11 9.66 5.15
CA GLU A 108 12.26 9.25 6.27
C GLU A 108 11.55 7.92 5.99
N PHE A 109 10.91 7.78 4.83
CA PHE A 109 10.25 6.53 4.43
C PHE A 109 11.24 5.36 4.38
N LEU A 110 12.42 5.56 3.78
CA LEU A 110 13.47 4.53 3.74
C LEU A 110 14.04 4.22 5.13
N CYS A 111 14.20 5.23 5.98
CA CYS A 111 14.66 5.04 7.35
C CYS A 111 13.65 4.25 8.18
N HIS A 112 12.35 4.48 8.00
CA HIS A 112 11.30 3.72 8.68
C HIS A 112 11.38 2.23 8.31
N LEU A 113 11.61 1.91 7.03
CA LEU A 113 11.87 0.55 6.56
C LEU A 113 13.18 -0.03 7.15
N SER A 114 14.22 0.79 7.29
CA SER A 114 15.51 0.38 7.89
C SER A 114 15.46 0.15 9.41
N LYS A 115 14.39 0.62 10.09
CA LYS A 115 14.15 0.30 11.49
C LYS A 115 13.43 -1.05 11.64
N THR A 116 12.64 -1.45 10.64
CA THR A 116 11.89 -2.72 10.64
C THR A 116 12.71 -3.91 10.13
N LYS A 117 13.73 -3.69 9.29
CA LYS A 117 14.83 -4.63 9.04
C LYS A 117 16.11 -3.96 9.51
N LYS A 118 16.98 -4.61 10.30
CA LYS A 118 18.31 -4.09 10.70
C LYS A 118 19.18 -3.80 9.45
N LEU A 119 18.90 -2.71 8.75
CA LEU A 119 19.64 -2.26 7.59
C LEU A 119 20.76 -1.37 8.12
N ASN A 120 22.00 -1.76 7.81
CA ASN A 120 23.15 -0.98 8.18
C ASN A 120 23.20 0.30 7.32
N ARG A 121 22.60 1.37 7.85
CA ARG A 121 22.49 2.68 7.19
C ARG A 121 23.84 3.26 6.78
N GLN A 122 24.92 2.92 7.49
CA GLN A 122 26.28 3.35 7.16
C GLN A 122 26.74 2.74 5.83
N ALA A 123 26.59 1.42 5.69
CA ALA A 123 26.98 0.69 4.49
C ALA A 123 26.19 1.15 3.24
N CYS A 124 24.90 1.47 3.41
CA CYS A 124 24.07 1.95 2.30
C CYS A 124 24.50 3.36 1.83
N ARG A 125 24.91 4.22 2.75
CA ARG A 125 25.41 5.57 2.44
C ARG A 125 26.76 5.53 1.72
N ASP A 126 27.68 4.69 2.19
CA ASP A 126 29.03 4.57 1.62
C ASP A 126 29.00 4.03 0.18
N SER A 127 27.97 3.25 -0.18
CA SER A 127 27.75 2.73 -1.53
C SER A 127 27.26 3.77 -2.55
N ILE A 128 26.76 4.93 -2.11
CA ILE A 128 26.22 5.99 -2.98
C ILE A 128 27.28 7.07 -3.28
N ILE A 129 28.34 7.15 -2.47
CA ILE A 129 29.38 8.18 -2.55
C ILE A 129 30.56 7.74 -3.45
N ASN A 130 30.60 6.47 -3.88
CA ASN A 130 31.51 5.93 -4.89
C ASN A 130 30.81 5.79 -6.25
#